data_AF-A0A6M0AMT0-F1
#
_entry.id   AF-A0A6M0AMT0-F1
#
_cell.length_a   1.000
_cell.length_b   1.000
_cell.length_c   1.000
_cell.angle_alpha   90.00
_cell.angle_beta   90.00
_cell.angle_gamma   90.00
#
_symmetry.space_group_name_H-M   'P 1'
#
loop_
_entity.id
_entity.type
_entity.pdbx_description
1 polymer ?
#
loop_
_entity_poly.entity_id
_entity_poly.type
_entity_poly.pdbx_seq_one_letter_code
_entity_poly.pdbx_strand_id
1 'polypeptide(L)'
;MIRVAINGFGRIGRNFMRCWLTRENSQLEIVGINDTSDPKTNAHLLKYDSMLGKLDADISCDENSITANGKTVKCVSDRNPLNLPWDSWGVDLVIEATGVFRDQDGAGKHIAAGAKKVLITAPGKGDVPTYVMGVNHEDYIHEGNDVISNASCTTNCLAPFAKVLHQQFGIIKGTMTTTHSYTGDQRLLDASHRDVRRARAAALNIVPTSTGAAKAVALVIPELKGKLNGIALRVPTPNVSIVDLVVQVEKSTIAEQVNQVLKEAAEGPLKGILAYGDEPLVSCDYRGHDASSIVDSSLTMVMGGDMVKVVAWYDNEWGYSQRVVDLAELVAQKWSN
;
A
#
# COMPACT_ATOMS: atom_id res chain seq x y z
N MET A 1 13.83 -5.09 19.42
CA MET A 1 13.61 -4.96 17.96
C MET A 1 13.23 -6.34 17.45
N ILE A 2 12.30 -6.40 16.49
CA ILE A 2 11.97 -7.66 15.82
C ILE A 2 12.79 -7.79 14.53
N ARG A 3 13.13 -9.01 14.16
CA ARG A 3 13.95 -9.31 12.99
C ARG A 3 13.06 -9.50 11.78
N VAL A 4 13.26 -8.66 10.77
CA VAL A 4 12.40 -8.56 9.59
C VAL A 4 13.13 -9.03 8.35
N ALA A 5 12.48 -9.86 7.53
CA ALA A 5 12.96 -10.19 6.20
C ALA A 5 12.00 -9.69 5.11
N ILE A 6 12.53 -9.30 3.96
CA ILE A 6 11.72 -8.89 2.80
C ILE A 6 11.75 -10.02 1.77
N ASN A 7 10.59 -10.60 1.47
CA ASN A 7 10.45 -11.56 0.36
C ASN A 7 9.98 -10.84 -0.90
N GLY A 8 10.82 -10.80 -1.93
CA GLY A 8 10.60 -10.03 -3.15
C GLY A 8 11.13 -8.60 -3.03
N PHE A 9 12.38 -8.39 -3.46
CA PHE A 9 13.02 -7.07 -3.43
C PHE A 9 12.75 -6.26 -4.71
N GLY A 10 11.51 -6.34 -5.19
CA GLY A 10 10.98 -5.58 -6.31
C GLY A 10 10.64 -4.13 -5.94
N ARG A 11 9.66 -3.53 -6.63
CA ARG A 11 9.29 -2.12 -6.39
C ARG A 11 8.85 -1.86 -4.94
N ILE A 12 7.90 -2.65 -4.43
CA ILE A 12 7.39 -2.47 -3.05
C ILE A 12 8.42 -2.90 -2.00
N GLY A 13 9.14 -4.00 -2.21
CA GLY A 13 10.21 -4.42 -1.28
C GLY A 13 11.32 -3.37 -1.12
N ARG A 14 11.77 -2.75 -2.22
CA ARG A 14 12.72 -1.64 -2.16
C ARG A 14 12.14 -0.40 -1.50
N ASN A 15 10.89 -0.05 -1.80
CA ASN A 15 10.27 1.11 -1.17
C ASN A 15 10.01 0.89 0.32
N PHE A 16 9.68 -0.33 0.77
CA PHE A 16 9.64 -0.66 2.20
C PHE A 16 10.99 -0.39 2.87
N MET A 17 12.10 -0.83 2.25
CA MET A 17 13.43 -0.55 2.80
C MET A 17 13.76 0.95 2.78
N ARG A 18 13.42 1.68 1.70
CA ARG A 18 13.59 3.14 1.63
C ARG A 18 12.80 3.87 2.72
N CYS A 19 11.54 3.52 2.92
CA CYS A 19 10.69 4.06 3.98
C CYS A 19 11.20 3.70 5.38
N TRP A 20 11.71 2.49 5.59
CA TRP A 20 12.33 2.12 6.87
C TRP A 20 13.61 2.91 7.14
N LEU A 21 14.42 3.20 6.12
CA LEU A 21 15.63 4.02 6.27
C LEU A 21 15.34 5.47 6.68
N THR A 22 14.12 5.98 6.47
CA THR A 22 13.71 7.32 6.96
C THR A 22 13.24 7.30 8.42
N ARG A 23 13.15 6.12 9.05
CA ARG A 23 12.74 6.00 10.46
C ARG A 23 13.95 6.12 11.39
N GLU A 24 13.90 7.06 12.32
CA GLU A 24 14.96 7.24 13.32
C GLU A 24 14.91 6.19 14.45
N ASN A 25 13.71 5.83 14.92
CA ASN A 25 13.50 4.97 16.08
C ASN A 25 12.60 3.75 15.75
N SER A 26 12.90 3.08 14.64
CA SER A 26 12.13 1.90 14.25
C SER A 26 12.44 0.70 15.15
N GLN A 27 11.39 -0.04 15.53
CA GLN A 27 11.53 -1.31 16.26
C GLN A 27 11.86 -2.49 15.33
N LEU A 28 12.09 -2.23 14.04
CA LEU A 28 12.36 -3.20 13.01
C LEU A 28 13.86 -3.27 12.70
N GLU A 29 14.43 -4.47 12.76
CA GLU A 29 15.77 -4.77 12.26
C GLU A 29 15.62 -5.56 10.96
N ILE A 30 15.94 -4.97 9.80
CA ILE A 30 15.92 -5.72 8.53
C ILE A 30 17.18 -6.59 8.46
N VAL A 31 17.00 -7.91 8.45
CA VAL A 31 18.10 -8.89 8.55
C VAL A 31 18.36 -9.64 7.25
N GLY A 32 17.37 -9.67 6.35
CA GLY A 32 17.48 -10.40 5.10
C GLY A 32 16.54 -9.93 4.00
N ILE A 33 16.97 -10.10 2.75
CA ILE A 33 16.13 -9.98 1.56
C ILE A 33 16.22 -11.26 0.72
N ASN A 34 15.08 -11.68 0.18
CA ASN A 34 15.02 -12.68 -0.88
C ASN A 34 14.65 -12.01 -2.21
N ASP A 35 15.50 -12.12 -3.23
CA ASP A 35 15.24 -11.63 -4.58
C ASP A 35 16.00 -12.45 -5.62
N THR A 36 15.50 -12.49 -6.85
CA THR A 36 16.17 -13.19 -7.95
C THR A 36 17.43 -12.47 -8.45
N SER A 37 17.59 -11.18 -8.14
CA SER A 37 18.72 -10.38 -8.56
C SER A 37 19.89 -10.51 -7.57
N ASP A 38 21.11 -10.39 -8.05
CA ASP A 38 22.31 -10.39 -7.20
C ASP A 38 22.39 -9.14 -6.30
N PRO A 39 23.17 -9.17 -5.20
CA PRO A 39 23.27 -8.04 -4.27
C PRO A 39 23.73 -6.73 -4.90
N LYS A 40 24.62 -6.78 -5.91
CA LYS A 40 25.09 -5.57 -6.61
C LYS A 40 23.97 -4.94 -7.41
N THR A 41 23.18 -5.73 -8.13
CA THR A 41 21.99 -5.24 -8.83
C THR A 41 20.97 -4.65 -7.87
N ASN A 42 20.69 -5.35 -6.76
CA ASN A 42 19.74 -4.87 -5.74
C ASN A 42 20.21 -3.57 -5.08
N ALA A 43 21.49 -3.45 -4.73
CA ALA A 43 22.07 -2.22 -4.17
C ALA A 43 21.96 -1.05 -5.16
N HIS A 44 22.22 -1.30 -6.44
CA HIS A 44 22.08 -0.29 -7.50
C HIS A 44 20.63 0.21 -7.61
N LEU A 45 19.66 -0.71 -7.68
CA LEU A 45 18.24 -0.38 -7.79
C LEU A 45 17.65 0.21 -6.50
N LEU A 46 18.23 -0.09 -5.34
CA LEU A 46 17.90 0.58 -4.09
C LEU A 46 18.40 2.03 -4.10
N LYS A 47 19.60 2.29 -4.63
CA LYS A 47 20.22 3.61 -4.67
C LYS A 47 19.60 4.54 -5.70
N TYR A 48 19.23 4.03 -6.88
CA TYR A 48 18.73 4.83 -8.00
C TYR A 48 17.31 4.41 -8.41
N ASP A 49 16.36 5.35 -8.36
CA ASP A 49 14.99 5.11 -8.80
C ASP A 49 14.51 6.25 -9.71
N SER A 50 13.83 5.91 -10.81
CA SER A 50 13.37 6.90 -11.80
C SER A 50 12.21 7.76 -11.31
N MET A 51 11.42 7.30 -10.35
CA MET A 51 10.32 8.06 -9.76
C MET A 51 10.86 8.88 -8.59
N LEU A 52 11.50 8.21 -7.63
CA LEU A 52 11.87 8.80 -6.35
C LEU A 52 13.27 9.45 -6.35
N GLY A 53 14.04 9.31 -7.43
CA GLY A 53 15.39 9.81 -7.54
C GLY A 53 16.42 8.95 -6.80
N LYS A 54 17.58 9.56 -6.55
CA LYS A 54 18.68 8.94 -5.81
C LYS A 54 18.34 8.94 -4.32
N LEU A 55 18.44 7.77 -3.68
CA LEU A 55 18.29 7.64 -2.24
C LEU A 55 19.44 8.34 -1.52
N ASP A 56 19.11 9.17 -0.54
CA ASP A 56 20.09 9.80 0.35
C ASP A 56 20.50 8.85 1.48
N ALA A 57 21.28 7.84 1.10
CA ALA A 57 21.84 6.85 2.00
C ALA A 57 23.19 6.37 1.46
N ASP A 58 24.08 5.98 2.37
CA ASP A 58 25.29 5.26 1.98
C ASP A 58 24.93 3.80 1.68
N ILE A 59 25.04 3.43 0.41
CA ILE A 59 24.67 2.10 -0.10
C ILE A 59 25.92 1.43 -0.68
N SER A 60 26.25 0.27 -0.13
CA SER A 60 27.30 -0.63 -0.60
C SER A 60 26.80 -2.08 -0.58
N CYS A 61 27.58 -3.00 -1.15
CA CYS A 61 27.26 -4.43 -1.17
C CYS A 61 28.54 -5.27 -1.23
N ASP A 62 28.42 -6.52 -0.83
CA ASP A 62 29.40 -7.58 -1.11
C ASP A 62 28.72 -8.73 -1.88
N GLU A 63 29.35 -9.90 -1.92
CA GLU A 63 28.82 -11.06 -2.64
C GLU A 63 27.49 -11.59 -2.10
N ASN A 64 27.18 -11.35 -0.81
CA ASN A 64 26.06 -11.98 -0.11
C ASN A 64 25.16 -10.99 0.63
N SER A 65 25.42 -9.68 0.57
CA SER A 65 24.71 -8.69 1.37
C SER A 65 24.68 -7.29 0.74
N ILE A 66 23.74 -6.48 1.23
CA ILE A 66 23.67 -5.03 0.98
C ILE A 66 23.84 -4.33 2.31
N THR A 67 24.61 -3.25 2.34
CA THR A 67 24.73 -2.38 3.51
C THR A 67 24.14 -1.02 3.19
N ALA A 68 23.21 -0.56 4.02
CA ALA A 68 22.56 0.75 3.92
C ALA A 68 22.72 1.53 5.22
N ASN A 69 23.39 2.69 5.18
CA ASN A 69 23.72 3.50 6.38
C ASN A 69 24.39 2.66 7.49
N GLY A 70 25.34 1.80 7.11
CA GLY A 70 26.04 0.89 8.03
C GLY A 70 25.23 -0.33 8.49
N LYS A 71 23.96 -0.47 8.10
CA LYS A 71 23.10 -1.61 8.44
C LYS A 71 23.21 -2.68 7.34
N THR A 72 23.85 -3.80 7.65
CA THR A 72 24.05 -4.91 6.70
C THR A 72 22.88 -5.88 6.69
N VAL A 73 22.38 -6.19 5.51
CA VAL A 73 21.23 -7.06 5.25
C VAL A 73 21.66 -8.20 4.34
N LYS A 74 21.41 -9.45 4.77
CA LYS A 74 21.78 -10.64 3.99
C LYS A 74 20.91 -10.77 2.74
N CYS A 75 21.45 -11.32 1.68
CA CYS A 75 20.73 -11.61 0.45
C CYS A 75 20.67 -13.12 0.21
N VAL A 76 19.51 -13.59 -0.24
CA VAL A 76 19.31 -14.95 -0.74
C VAL A 76 18.48 -14.87 -2.02
N SER A 77 18.54 -15.91 -2.85
CA SER A 77 17.76 -16.04 -4.08
C SER A 77 17.16 -17.43 -4.17
N ASP A 78 15.90 -17.58 -3.73
CA ASP A 78 15.11 -18.78 -3.98
C ASP A 78 13.65 -18.43 -4.29
N ARG A 79 13.04 -19.16 -5.22
CA ARG A 79 11.62 -18.99 -5.60
C ARG A 79 10.67 -19.77 -4.70
N ASN A 80 11.17 -20.76 -3.98
CA ASN A 80 10.39 -21.58 -3.05
C ASN A 80 10.55 -21.04 -1.62
N PRO A 81 9.50 -20.47 -1.02
CA PRO A 81 9.53 -19.99 0.37
C PRO A 81 10.05 -20.99 1.40
N LEU A 82 9.84 -22.29 1.17
CA LEU A 82 10.25 -23.36 2.08
C LEU A 82 11.78 -23.56 2.18
N ASN A 83 12.52 -23.09 1.18
CA ASN A 83 13.98 -23.19 1.16
C ASN A 83 14.65 -21.99 1.84
N LEU A 84 13.87 -20.97 2.20
CA LEU A 84 14.42 -19.71 2.69
C LEU A 84 14.96 -19.87 4.12
N PRO A 85 16.11 -19.25 4.44
CA PRO A 85 16.85 -19.50 5.68
C PRO A 85 16.26 -18.75 6.89
N TRP A 86 14.95 -18.57 6.96
CA TRP A 86 14.26 -17.73 7.95
C TRP A 86 14.53 -18.17 9.39
N ASP A 87 14.46 -19.47 9.67
CA ASP A 87 14.80 -20.04 10.98
C ASP A 87 16.23 -19.68 11.39
N SER A 88 17.21 -19.97 10.52
CA SER A 88 18.63 -19.71 10.79
C SER A 88 18.98 -18.23 10.95
N TRP A 89 18.15 -17.34 10.39
CA TRP A 89 18.31 -15.89 10.51
C TRP A 89 17.50 -15.31 11.67
N GLY A 90 16.72 -16.15 12.36
CA GLY A 90 15.83 -15.76 13.45
C GLY A 90 14.77 -14.76 13.01
N VAL A 91 14.18 -14.94 11.83
CA VAL A 91 13.20 -13.99 11.28
C VAL A 91 11.90 -14.05 12.07
N ASP A 92 11.49 -12.93 12.62
CA ASP A 92 10.21 -12.77 13.31
C ASP A 92 9.09 -12.47 12.31
N LEU A 93 9.29 -11.48 11.44
CA LEU A 93 8.28 -11.00 10.48
C LEU A 93 8.82 -11.02 9.04
N VAL A 94 8.06 -11.62 8.13
CA VAL A 94 8.32 -11.53 6.68
C VAL A 94 7.41 -10.48 6.05
N ILE A 95 7.99 -9.55 5.30
CA ILE A 95 7.27 -8.66 4.40
C ILE A 95 7.14 -9.38 3.05
N GLU A 96 5.97 -9.91 2.76
CA GLU A 96 5.67 -10.63 1.52
C GLU A 96 5.29 -9.65 0.41
N ALA A 97 6.29 -9.29 -0.40
CA ALA A 97 6.23 -8.26 -1.45
C ALA A 97 6.39 -8.80 -2.87
N THR A 98 6.32 -10.13 -3.07
CA THR A 98 6.33 -10.72 -4.42
C THR A 98 4.99 -10.53 -5.16
N GLY A 99 3.90 -10.39 -4.40
CA GLY A 99 2.53 -10.37 -4.93
C GLY A 99 1.99 -11.73 -5.38
N VAL A 100 2.77 -12.80 -5.21
CA VAL A 100 2.40 -14.18 -5.60
C VAL A 100 1.70 -14.90 -4.46
N PHE A 101 2.28 -14.87 -3.26
CA PHE A 101 1.78 -15.57 -2.08
C PHE A 101 0.80 -14.66 -1.33
N ARG A 102 -0.50 -14.86 -1.58
CA ARG A 102 -1.56 -13.93 -1.16
C ARG A 102 -2.64 -14.56 -0.28
N ASP A 103 -2.52 -15.83 0.06
CA ASP A 103 -3.43 -16.59 0.91
C ASP A 103 -2.65 -17.18 2.10
N GLN A 104 -3.39 -17.73 3.07
CA GLN A 104 -2.83 -18.38 4.25
C GLN A 104 -1.84 -19.48 3.86
N ASP A 105 -2.20 -20.36 2.93
CA ASP A 105 -1.35 -21.49 2.53
C ASP A 105 -0.06 -21.05 1.83
N GLY A 106 -0.16 -20.09 0.91
CA GLY A 106 0.99 -19.59 0.14
C GLY A 106 1.97 -18.84 1.04
N ALA A 107 1.46 -17.87 1.81
CA ALA A 107 2.27 -17.06 2.72
C ALA A 107 2.77 -17.88 3.92
N GLY A 108 1.96 -18.82 4.42
CA GLY A 108 2.29 -19.71 5.54
C GLY A 108 3.49 -20.62 5.29
N LYS A 109 3.93 -20.78 4.04
CA LYS A 109 5.21 -21.45 3.73
C LYS A 109 6.41 -20.72 4.33
N HIS A 110 6.34 -19.40 4.52
CA HIS A 110 7.40 -18.68 5.24
C HIS A 110 7.43 -19.04 6.72
N ILE A 111 6.26 -19.28 7.31
CA ILE A 111 6.15 -19.74 8.70
C ILE A 111 6.74 -21.15 8.84
N ALA A 112 6.42 -22.04 7.89
CA ALA A 112 7.01 -23.36 7.82
C ALA A 112 8.55 -23.35 7.63
N ALA A 113 9.10 -22.29 7.01
CA ALA A 113 10.54 -22.07 6.88
C ALA A 113 11.19 -21.42 8.13
N GLY A 114 10.41 -21.14 9.18
CA GLY A 114 10.89 -20.66 10.48
C GLY A 114 10.57 -19.20 10.79
N ALA A 115 9.88 -18.47 9.92
CA ALA A 115 9.36 -17.15 10.29
C ALA A 115 8.19 -17.29 11.29
N LYS A 116 7.91 -16.26 12.09
CA LYS A 116 6.78 -16.29 13.04
C LYS A 116 5.51 -15.66 12.48
N LYS A 117 5.63 -14.59 11.69
CA LYS A 117 4.51 -13.91 11.01
C LYS A 117 4.84 -13.47 9.59
N VAL A 118 3.78 -13.21 8.82
CA VAL A 118 3.87 -12.68 7.45
C VAL A 118 2.92 -11.49 7.28
N LEU A 119 3.45 -10.39 6.74
CA LEU A 119 2.69 -9.22 6.30
C LEU A 119 2.68 -9.17 4.76
N ILE A 120 1.52 -9.40 4.17
CA ILE A 120 1.32 -9.36 2.71
C ILE A 120 1.11 -7.91 2.26
N THR A 121 1.90 -7.48 1.25
CA THR A 121 1.81 -6.13 0.66
C THR A 121 0.87 -6.07 -0.56
N ALA A 122 -0.23 -6.81 -0.50
CA ALA A 122 -1.28 -6.89 -1.50
C ALA A 122 -2.58 -7.40 -0.85
N PRO A 123 -3.76 -7.26 -1.51
CA PRO A 123 -5.00 -7.82 -0.99
C PRO A 123 -4.88 -9.33 -0.74
N GLY A 124 -5.09 -9.72 0.52
CA GLY A 124 -5.22 -11.12 0.90
C GLY A 124 -6.36 -11.82 0.14
N LYS A 125 -6.25 -13.13 -0.02
CA LYS A 125 -7.28 -14.02 -0.56
C LYS A 125 -7.84 -14.88 0.57
N GLY A 126 -9.12 -15.23 0.47
CA GLY A 126 -9.81 -15.98 1.53
C GLY A 126 -9.94 -15.14 2.79
N ASP A 127 -9.68 -15.76 3.94
CA ASP A 127 -9.92 -15.18 5.27
C ASP A 127 -8.68 -14.52 5.89
N VAL A 128 -7.75 -14.01 5.06
CA VAL A 128 -6.58 -13.27 5.57
C VAL A 128 -7.05 -11.94 6.20
N PRO A 129 -6.83 -11.72 7.51
CA PRO A 129 -7.17 -10.46 8.17
C PRO A 129 -6.50 -9.28 7.48
N THR A 130 -7.30 -8.25 7.19
CA THR A 130 -6.86 -7.08 6.42
C THR A 130 -6.94 -5.85 7.30
N TYR A 131 -5.85 -5.09 7.37
CA TYR A 131 -5.74 -3.88 8.18
C TYR A 131 -5.32 -2.69 7.33
N VAL A 132 -5.93 -1.55 7.60
CA VAL A 132 -5.59 -0.25 7.04
C VAL A 132 -5.35 0.73 8.19
N MET A 133 -4.15 1.31 8.22
CA MET A 133 -3.74 2.29 9.22
C MET A 133 -4.68 3.51 9.21
N GLY A 134 -5.04 4.02 10.40
CA GLY A 134 -6.05 5.06 10.59
C GLY A 134 -7.52 4.59 10.45
N VAL A 135 -7.77 3.39 9.92
CA VAL A 135 -9.13 2.87 9.67
C VAL A 135 -9.52 1.83 10.70
N ASN A 136 -8.92 0.64 10.64
CA ASN A 136 -9.23 -0.52 11.51
C ASN A 136 -7.98 -1.17 12.12
N HIS A 137 -6.80 -0.56 11.96
CA HIS A 137 -5.56 -1.06 12.55
C HIS A 137 -5.61 -1.27 14.08
N GLU A 138 -6.47 -0.55 14.80
CA GLU A 138 -6.67 -0.74 16.24
C GLU A 138 -7.30 -2.11 16.58
N ASP A 139 -8.01 -2.71 15.62
CA ASP A 139 -8.59 -4.06 15.74
C ASP A 139 -7.54 -5.17 15.53
N TYR A 140 -6.28 -4.80 15.30
CA TYR A 140 -5.20 -5.77 15.16
C TYR A 140 -4.97 -6.52 16.47
N ILE A 141 -5.16 -7.84 16.40
CA ILE A 141 -4.84 -8.78 17.47
C ILE A 141 -3.59 -9.55 17.06
N HIS A 142 -2.56 -9.54 17.90
CA HIS A 142 -1.28 -10.17 17.57
C HIS A 142 -1.38 -11.70 17.55
N GLU A 143 -1.98 -12.30 18.59
CA GLU A 143 -2.11 -13.75 18.71
C GLU A 143 -3.08 -14.32 17.65
N GLY A 144 -2.72 -15.46 17.05
CA GLY A 144 -3.56 -16.18 16.08
C GLY A 144 -3.62 -15.61 14.66
N ASN A 145 -3.19 -14.36 14.44
CA ASN A 145 -3.18 -13.71 13.13
C ASN A 145 -1.79 -13.78 12.46
N ASP A 146 -1.35 -14.98 12.08
CA ASP A 146 0.04 -15.19 11.65
C ASP A 146 0.34 -14.71 10.22
N VAL A 147 -0.69 -14.61 9.39
CA VAL A 147 -0.62 -13.97 8.09
C VAL A 147 -1.65 -12.86 8.04
N ILE A 148 -1.21 -11.64 7.78
CA ILE A 148 -2.06 -10.45 7.68
C ILE A 148 -1.80 -9.70 6.36
N SER A 149 -2.73 -8.84 5.96
CA SER A 149 -2.64 -8.05 4.73
C SER A 149 -2.72 -6.55 5.03
N ASN A 150 -1.84 -5.76 4.40
CA ASN A 150 -1.96 -4.30 4.36
C ASN A 150 -2.89 -3.80 3.24
N ALA A 151 -3.83 -4.63 2.78
CA ALA A 151 -4.73 -4.34 1.66
C ALA A 151 -3.99 -3.93 0.36
N SER A 152 -4.53 -2.99 -0.40
CA SER A 152 -3.91 -2.39 -1.59
C SER A 152 -3.66 -0.89 -1.41
N CYS A 153 -2.84 -0.29 -2.27
CA CYS A 153 -2.65 1.15 -2.33
C CYS A 153 -3.96 1.92 -2.55
N THR A 154 -4.82 1.47 -3.47
CA THR A 154 -6.13 2.10 -3.70
C THR A 154 -7.07 1.94 -2.49
N THR A 155 -7.04 0.81 -1.78
CA THR A 155 -7.82 0.64 -0.54
C THR A 155 -7.33 1.58 0.56
N ASN A 156 -6.01 1.72 0.72
CA ASN A 156 -5.40 2.67 1.66
C ASN A 156 -5.72 4.13 1.32
N CYS A 157 -5.89 4.46 0.04
CA CYS A 157 -6.37 5.79 -0.37
C CYS A 157 -7.87 5.98 -0.09
N LEU A 158 -8.71 5.02 -0.47
CA LEU A 158 -10.17 5.14 -0.40
C LEU A 158 -10.71 5.06 1.03
N ALA A 159 -10.23 4.12 1.83
CA ALA A 159 -10.84 3.80 3.13
C ALA A 159 -10.80 4.97 4.14
N PRO A 160 -9.71 5.76 4.29
CA PRO A 160 -9.66 6.85 5.26
C PRO A 160 -10.75 7.90 5.06
N PHE A 161 -10.91 8.44 3.85
CA PHE A 161 -11.93 9.46 3.62
C PHE A 161 -13.34 8.86 3.49
N ALA A 162 -13.48 7.61 3.02
CA ALA A 162 -14.77 6.92 3.04
C ALA A 162 -15.28 6.70 4.48
N LYS A 163 -14.38 6.41 5.44
CA LYS A 163 -14.71 6.33 6.88
C LYS A 163 -15.28 7.66 7.38
N VAL A 164 -14.61 8.77 7.09
CA VAL A 164 -15.05 10.12 7.49
C VAL A 164 -16.42 10.44 6.90
N LEU A 165 -16.60 10.24 5.59
CA LEU A 165 -17.88 10.49 4.92
C LEU A 165 -19.01 9.63 5.49
N HIS A 166 -18.73 8.35 5.76
CA HIS A 166 -19.75 7.45 6.32
C HIS A 166 -20.14 7.87 7.74
N GLN A 167 -19.18 8.20 8.60
CA GLN A 167 -19.44 8.62 9.97
C GLN A 167 -20.20 9.95 10.06
N GLN A 168 -19.92 10.90 9.16
CA GLN A 168 -20.51 12.24 9.20
C GLN A 168 -21.84 12.36 8.45
N PHE A 169 -21.99 11.63 7.33
CA PHE A 169 -23.11 11.80 6.42
C PHE A 169 -23.90 10.51 6.12
N GLY A 170 -23.38 9.34 6.50
CA GLY A 170 -24.02 8.05 6.25
C GLY A 170 -24.02 7.68 4.77
N ILE A 171 -23.00 6.95 4.29
CA ILE A 171 -23.01 6.42 2.91
C ILE A 171 -24.13 5.36 2.75
N ILE A 172 -25.03 5.59 1.79
CA ILE A 172 -26.06 4.65 1.35
C ILE A 172 -25.49 3.67 0.33
N LYS A 173 -24.91 4.21 -0.75
CA LYS A 173 -24.30 3.46 -1.85
C LYS A 173 -23.40 4.38 -2.67
N GLY A 174 -22.48 3.81 -3.43
CA GLY A 174 -21.64 4.59 -4.33
C GLY A 174 -20.78 3.76 -5.25
N THR A 175 -20.11 4.47 -6.15
CA THR A 175 -19.14 3.90 -7.07
C THR A 175 -17.86 4.71 -7.04
N MET A 176 -16.73 4.04 -7.22
CA MET A 176 -15.44 4.70 -7.38
C MET A 176 -14.79 4.35 -8.71
N THR A 177 -14.02 5.30 -9.23
CA THR A 177 -13.07 5.07 -10.30
C THR A 177 -11.70 5.45 -9.78
N THR A 178 -10.70 4.60 -10.00
CA THR A 178 -9.31 5.04 -9.84
C THR A 178 -8.67 5.25 -11.19
N THR A 179 -8.20 6.46 -11.45
CA THR A 179 -7.27 6.74 -12.54
C THR A 179 -5.89 6.47 -12.00
N HIS A 180 -5.33 5.34 -12.41
CA HIS A 180 -4.20 4.73 -11.75
C HIS A 180 -3.01 4.66 -12.70
N SER A 181 -1.85 5.10 -12.22
CA SER A 181 -0.59 4.90 -12.93
C SER A 181 -0.36 3.43 -13.29
N TYR A 182 0.39 3.17 -14.35
CA TYR A 182 0.73 1.79 -14.69
C TYR A 182 1.67 1.16 -13.65
N THR A 183 1.70 -0.18 -13.60
CA THR A 183 2.54 -0.94 -12.67
C THR A 183 3.31 -2.02 -13.42
N GLY A 184 4.16 -2.78 -12.73
CA GLY A 184 4.88 -3.91 -13.32
C GLY A 184 4.00 -5.06 -13.82
N ASP A 185 2.71 -5.09 -13.46
CA ASP A 185 1.74 -6.07 -13.98
C ASP A 185 1.39 -5.81 -15.47
N GLN A 186 1.45 -4.55 -15.92
CA GLN A 186 1.17 -4.19 -17.32
C GLN A 186 2.40 -4.37 -18.22
N ARG A 187 2.16 -4.41 -19.54
CA ARG A 187 3.21 -4.61 -20.52
C ARG A 187 3.69 -3.28 -21.11
N LEU A 188 5.00 -3.14 -21.27
CA LEU A 188 5.60 -1.97 -21.92
C LEU A 188 5.17 -1.91 -23.39
N LEU A 189 5.20 -3.05 -24.07
CA LEU A 189 4.72 -3.27 -25.44
C LEU A 189 3.66 -4.36 -25.44
N ASP A 190 2.88 -4.49 -26.52
CA ASP A 190 1.85 -5.53 -26.64
C ASP A 190 2.45 -6.93 -26.40
N ALA A 191 2.02 -7.63 -25.36
CA ALA A 191 2.55 -8.94 -24.94
C ALA A 191 1.56 -9.76 -24.12
N SER A 192 1.79 -11.07 -23.97
CA SER A 192 0.86 -11.98 -23.29
C SER A 192 0.52 -11.56 -21.86
N HIS A 193 -0.77 -11.52 -21.55
CA HIS A 193 -1.31 -11.27 -20.22
C HIS A 193 -2.72 -11.89 -20.10
N ARG A 194 -3.11 -12.37 -18.92
CA ARG A 194 -4.43 -13.01 -18.68
C ARG A 194 -5.62 -12.07 -18.90
N ASP A 195 -5.44 -10.81 -18.55
CA ASP A 195 -6.34 -9.70 -18.89
C ASP A 195 -5.83 -9.10 -20.20
N VAL A 196 -6.53 -9.37 -21.29
CA VAL A 196 -6.16 -8.93 -22.64
C VAL A 196 -6.15 -7.41 -22.82
N ARG A 197 -6.80 -6.65 -21.92
CA ARG A 197 -6.70 -5.19 -21.92
C ARG A 197 -5.33 -4.75 -21.38
N ARG A 198 -4.84 -5.40 -20.33
CA ARG A 198 -3.50 -5.16 -19.75
C ARG A 198 -2.35 -5.75 -20.58
N ALA A 199 -2.67 -6.56 -21.59
CA ALA A 199 -1.72 -7.04 -22.59
C ALA A 199 -1.22 -5.93 -23.52
N ARG A 200 -1.94 -4.79 -23.60
CA ARG A 200 -1.62 -3.68 -24.50
C ARG A 200 -0.56 -2.75 -23.90
N ALA A 201 0.22 -2.08 -24.76
CA ALA A 201 1.28 -1.16 -24.39
C ALA A 201 0.80 -0.08 -23.39
N ALA A 202 1.33 -0.14 -22.16
CA ALA A 202 0.83 0.62 -21.01
C ALA A 202 1.03 2.13 -21.16
N ALA A 203 2.16 2.55 -21.72
CA ALA A 203 2.51 3.96 -21.87
C ALA A 203 1.81 4.67 -23.05
N LEU A 204 0.88 4.00 -23.74
CA LEU A 204 0.14 4.55 -24.87
C LEU A 204 -1.38 4.51 -24.70
N ASN A 205 -1.89 3.83 -23.68
CA ASN A 205 -3.32 3.53 -23.56
C ASN A 205 -3.90 3.96 -22.21
N ILE A 206 -5.19 4.32 -22.25
CA ILE A 206 -6.07 4.26 -21.08
C ILE A 206 -6.67 2.85 -21.07
N VAL A 207 -6.33 2.03 -20.07
CA VAL A 207 -6.72 0.61 -20.00
C VAL A 207 -7.76 0.41 -18.89
N PRO A 208 -9.05 0.17 -19.23
CA PRO A 208 -10.09 -0.09 -18.24
C PRO A 208 -9.98 -1.51 -17.67
N THR A 209 -10.04 -1.65 -16.36
CA THR A 209 -9.96 -2.95 -15.68
C THR A 209 -10.81 -2.95 -14.41
N SER A 210 -11.13 -4.14 -13.90
CA SER A 210 -11.81 -4.26 -12.61
C SER A 210 -10.84 -3.95 -11.47
N THR A 211 -11.39 -3.47 -10.35
CA THR A 211 -10.64 -3.28 -9.10
C THR A 211 -11.38 -3.94 -7.95
N GLY A 212 -10.62 -4.55 -7.04
CA GLY A 212 -11.15 -5.07 -5.79
C GLY A 212 -11.20 -4.03 -4.67
N ALA A 213 -10.66 -2.83 -4.88
CA ALA A 213 -10.42 -1.87 -3.80
C ALA A 213 -11.70 -1.45 -3.07
N ALA A 214 -12.76 -1.10 -3.82
CA ALA A 214 -14.05 -0.73 -3.24
C ALA A 214 -14.69 -1.88 -2.44
N LYS A 215 -14.55 -3.11 -2.91
CA LYS A 215 -15.01 -4.30 -2.18
C LYS A 215 -14.17 -4.56 -0.94
N ALA A 216 -12.86 -4.31 -1.00
CA ALA A 216 -11.95 -4.46 0.12
C ALA A 216 -12.18 -3.41 1.23
N VAL A 217 -12.79 -2.25 0.92
CA VAL A 217 -13.24 -1.31 1.96
C VAL A 217 -14.20 -1.98 2.93
N ALA A 218 -15.05 -2.89 2.47
CA ALA A 218 -15.97 -3.63 3.35
C ALA A 218 -15.28 -4.57 4.35
N LEU A 219 -14.01 -4.92 4.12
CA LEU A 219 -13.22 -5.73 5.05
C LEU A 219 -12.70 -4.88 6.22
N VAL A 220 -12.56 -3.57 6.03
CA VAL A 220 -12.00 -2.64 7.01
C VAL A 220 -13.02 -1.63 7.55
N ILE A 221 -14.17 -1.50 6.89
CA ILE A 221 -15.34 -0.73 7.31
C ILE A 221 -16.58 -1.60 7.04
N PRO A 222 -16.92 -2.55 7.93
CA PRO A 222 -17.98 -3.53 7.70
C PRO A 222 -19.35 -2.94 7.36
N GLU A 223 -19.65 -1.73 7.84
CA GLU A 223 -20.89 -0.98 7.58
C GLU A 223 -21.05 -0.57 6.10
N LEU A 224 -19.94 -0.61 5.33
CA LEU A 224 -19.92 -0.34 3.89
C LEU A 224 -20.03 -1.61 3.04
N LYS A 225 -20.23 -2.79 3.65
CA LYS A 225 -20.41 -4.05 2.93
C LYS A 225 -21.58 -3.99 1.96
N GLY A 226 -21.28 -4.23 0.68
CA GLY A 226 -22.25 -4.19 -0.41
C GLY A 226 -22.66 -2.79 -0.88
N LYS A 227 -22.14 -1.72 -0.27
CA LYS A 227 -22.50 -0.34 -0.62
C LYS A 227 -21.60 0.28 -1.68
N LEU A 228 -20.36 -0.18 -1.80
CA LEU A 228 -19.37 0.37 -2.72
C LEU A 228 -18.92 -0.64 -3.78
N ASN A 229 -18.76 -0.16 -5.02
CA ASN A 229 -18.13 -0.90 -6.11
C ASN A 229 -17.28 0.06 -6.96
N GLY A 230 -16.54 -0.43 -7.94
CA GLY A 230 -15.75 0.47 -8.78
C GLY A 230 -14.95 -0.19 -9.88
N ILE A 231 -14.30 0.66 -10.67
CA ILE A 231 -13.41 0.28 -11.77
C ILE A 231 -12.06 1.01 -11.64
N ALA A 232 -11.09 0.58 -12.42
CA ALA A 232 -9.83 1.29 -12.58
C ALA A 232 -9.58 1.61 -14.06
N LEU A 233 -9.01 2.79 -14.30
CA LEU A 233 -8.47 3.20 -15.59
C LEU A 233 -6.96 3.30 -15.43
N ARG A 234 -6.20 2.41 -16.07
CA ARG A 234 -4.73 2.51 -16.06
C ARG A 234 -4.29 3.53 -17.10
N VAL A 235 -3.51 4.52 -16.72
CA VAL A 235 -3.11 5.62 -17.62
C VAL A 235 -1.59 5.70 -17.82
N PRO A 236 -1.09 6.38 -18.87
CA PRO A 236 0.33 6.54 -19.18
C PRO A 236 1.15 7.43 -18.22
N THR A 237 0.92 7.29 -16.92
CA THR A 237 1.75 7.89 -15.87
C THR A 237 2.41 6.75 -15.09
N PRO A 238 3.68 6.91 -14.69
CA PRO A 238 4.42 5.82 -14.06
C PRO A 238 4.23 5.71 -12.54
N ASN A 239 3.76 6.78 -11.90
CA ASN A 239 3.61 6.87 -10.46
C ASN A 239 2.57 7.96 -10.12
N VAL A 240 2.04 7.90 -8.89
CA VAL A 240 0.88 8.66 -8.41
C VAL A 240 -0.42 8.29 -9.11
N SER A 241 -1.48 8.16 -8.34
CA SER A 241 -2.79 7.77 -8.79
C SER A 241 -3.85 8.61 -8.06
N ILE A 242 -5.08 8.54 -8.54
CA ILE A 242 -6.19 9.30 -7.96
C ILE A 242 -7.42 8.42 -7.85
N VAL A 243 -8.18 8.60 -6.79
CA VAL A 243 -9.49 8.01 -6.55
C VAL A 243 -10.55 9.08 -6.73
N ASP A 244 -11.58 8.75 -7.49
CA ASP A 244 -12.81 9.52 -7.67
C ASP A 244 -13.95 8.68 -7.07
N LEU A 245 -14.52 9.12 -5.94
CA LEU A 245 -15.62 8.46 -5.26
C LEU A 245 -16.89 9.30 -5.42
N VAL A 246 -17.96 8.69 -5.95
CA VAL A 246 -19.30 9.27 -5.99
C VAL A 246 -20.23 8.43 -5.14
N VAL A 247 -20.85 9.04 -4.13
CA VAL A 247 -21.71 8.36 -3.14
C VAL A 247 -23.01 9.11 -2.96
N GLN A 248 -24.08 8.36 -2.72
CA GLN A 248 -25.30 8.89 -2.12
C GLN A 248 -25.17 8.82 -0.60
N VAL A 249 -25.48 9.91 0.09
CA VAL A 249 -25.44 10.03 1.55
C VAL A 249 -26.83 10.20 2.15
N GLU A 250 -27.00 9.82 3.41
CA GLU A 250 -28.27 9.92 4.15
C GLU A 250 -28.56 11.36 4.60
N LYS A 251 -27.53 12.04 5.09
CA LYS A 251 -27.63 13.41 5.58
C LYS A 251 -27.30 14.40 4.47
N SER A 252 -28.26 15.24 4.10
CA SER A 252 -28.04 16.31 3.11
C SER A 252 -26.90 17.25 3.54
N THR A 253 -26.09 17.67 2.57
CA THR A 253 -24.89 18.46 2.80
C THR A 253 -24.57 19.40 1.63
N ILE A 254 -23.47 20.15 1.73
CA ILE A 254 -22.88 21.01 0.70
C ILE A 254 -21.36 20.77 0.65
N ALA A 255 -20.70 21.18 -0.42
CA ALA A 255 -19.28 20.90 -0.64
C ALA A 255 -18.39 21.45 0.48
N GLU A 256 -18.71 22.62 1.01
CA GLU A 256 -17.98 23.28 2.09
C GLU A 256 -18.00 22.44 3.37
N GLN A 257 -19.15 21.83 3.71
CA GLN A 257 -19.28 20.96 4.88
C GLN A 257 -18.50 19.65 4.70
N VAL A 258 -18.56 19.06 3.50
CA VAL A 258 -17.78 17.85 3.18
C VAL A 258 -16.29 18.13 3.29
N ASN A 259 -15.83 19.24 2.73
CA ASN A 259 -14.44 19.67 2.81
C ASN A 259 -14.01 19.96 4.25
N GLN A 260 -14.85 20.62 5.04
CA GLN A 260 -14.56 20.94 6.44
C GLN A 260 -14.31 19.68 7.27
N VAL A 261 -15.20 18.67 7.20
CA VAL A 261 -15.02 17.44 8.00
C VAL A 261 -13.81 16.61 7.55
N LEU A 262 -13.47 16.65 6.24
CA LEU A 262 -12.28 15.99 5.71
C LEU A 262 -11.00 16.69 6.18
N LYS A 263 -11.00 18.02 6.20
CA LYS A 263 -9.89 18.83 6.74
C LYS A 263 -9.69 18.58 8.23
N GLU A 264 -10.75 18.61 9.02
CA GLU A 264 -10.71 18.32 10.46
C GLU A 264 -10.18 16.91 10.74
N ALA A 265 -10.61 15.92 9.95
CA ALA A 265 -10.10 14.55 10.08
C ALA A 265 -8.61 14.47 9.73
N ALA A 266 -8.17 15.14 8.66
CA ALA A 266 -6.77 15.17 8.22
C ALA A 266 -5.84 15.90 9.21
N GLU A 267 -6.32 16.96 9.86
CA GLU A 267 -5.55 17.72 10.84
C GLU A 267 -5.60 17.12 12.26
N GLY A 268 -6.59 16.26 12.52
CA GLY A 268 -6.80 15.59 13.80
C GLY A 268 -6.55 14.07 13.75
N PRO A 269 -7.61 13.23 13.86
CA PRO A 269 -7.47 11.80 14.11
C PRO A 269 -6.80 11.00 12.99
N LEU A 270 -6.77 11.51 11.76
CA LEU A 270 -6.14 10.84 10.61
C LEU A 270 -4.84 11.54 10.17
N LYS A 271 -4.25 12.40 11.00
CA LYS A 271 -3.00 13.08 10.68
C LYS A 271 -1.89 12.10 10.28
N GLY A 272 -1.27 12.35 9.13
CA GLY A 272 -0.25 11.49 8.52
C GLY A 272 -0.81 10.33 7.69
N ILE A 273 -2.11 10.04 7.77
CA ILE A 273 -2.81 9.05 6.95
C ILE A 273 -3.65 9.73 5.87
N LEU A 274 -4.46 10.71 6.27
CA LEU A 274 -5.25 11.58 5.41
C LEU A 274 -4.61 12.97 5.40
N ALA A 275 -4.43 13.53 4.22
CA ALA A 275 -4.06 14.93 4.02
C ALA A 275 -5.17 15.67 3.26
N TYR A 276 -5.15 16.99 3.36
CA TYR A 276 -6.09 17.89 2.71
C TYR A 276 -5.30 18.86 1.83
N GLY A 277 -5.64 18.94 0.55
CA GLY A 277 -5.04 19.85 -0.43
C GLY A 277 -6.06 20.86 -0.94
N ASP A 278 -5.67 22.14 -0.93
CA ASP A 278 -6.42 23.28 -1.48
C ASP A 278 -5.66 24.02 -2.59
N GLU A 279 -4.48 23.53 -2.95
CA GLU A 279 -3.67 24.02 -4.05
C GLU A 279 -4.00 23.28 -5.37
N PRO A 280 -3.94 23.96 -6.54
CA PRO A 280 -4.24 23.37 -7.84
C PRO A 280 -3.07 22.51 -8.36
N LEU A 281 -2.79 21.40 -7.67
CA LEU A 281 -1.68 20.48 -7.96
C LEU A 281 -2.07 19.36 -8.95
N VAL A 282 -1.07 18.71 -9.51
CA VAL A 282 -1.21 17.57 -10.43
C VAL A 282 -0.43 16.34 -9.94
N SER A 283 -0.57 15.21 -10.65
CA SER A 283 -0.02 13.92 -10.22
C SER A 283 1.44 13.95 -9.76
N CYS A 284 2.36 14.62 -10.47
CA CYS A 284 3.78 14.59 -10.11
C CYS A 284 4.11 15.31 -8.80
N ASP A 285 3.25 16.21 -8.34
CA ASP A 285 3.47 17.01 -7.14
C ASP A 285 3.27 16.17 -5.87
N TYR A 286 2.50 15.08 -5.96
CA TYR A 286 2.26 14.15 -4.85
C TYR A 286 3.26 12.99 -4.78
N ARG A 287 4.26 12.97 -5.65
CA ARG A 287 5.29 11.93 -5.69
C ARG A 287 6.13 11.96 -4.42
N GLY A 288 6.26 10.82 -3.74
CA GLY A 288 6.96 10.73 -2.46
C GLY A 288 6.16 11.30 -1.28
N HIS A 289 4.87 11.58 -1.44
CA HIS A 289 4.03 12.07 -0.35
C HIS A 289 3.67 10.93 0.62
N ASP A 290 3.84 11.14 1.92
CA ASP A 290 3.73 10.09 2.95
C ASP A 290 2.30 9.65 3.26
N ALA A 291 1.31 10.55 3.09
CA ALA A 291 -0.09 10.23 3.38
C ALA A 291 -0.65 9.15 2.43
N SER A 292 -1.56 8.33 2.95
CA SER A 292 -2.26 7.31 2.16
C SER A 292 -3.25 7.91 1.17
N SER A 293 -3.81 9.07 1.53
CA SER A 293 -4.88 9.73 0.81
C SER A 293 -4.75 11.24 0.97
N ILE A 294 -4.80 11.99 -0.13
CA ILE A 294 -4.71 13.45 -0.13
C ILE A 294 -5.95 14.00 -0.84
N VAL A 295 -6.91 14.53 -0.08
CA VAL A 295 -8.16 15.08 -0.61
C VAL A 295 -7.86 16.30 -1.48
N ASP A 296 -8.41 16.33 -2.69
CA ASP A 296 -8.39 17.51 -3.55
C ASP A 296 -9.68 18.30 -3.32
N SER A 297 -9.61 19.31 -2.46
CA SER A 297 -10.78 20.04 -2.00
C SER A 297 -11.47 20.84 -3.10
N SER A 298 -10.73 21.19 -4.16
CA SER A 298 -11.23 21.93 -5.33
C SER A 298 -12.16 21.08 -6.20
N LEU A 299 -12.07 19.75 -6.08
CA LEU A 299 -12.82 18.78 -6.87
C LEU A 299 -13.99 18.14 -6.11
N THR A 300 -14.21 18.53 -4.85
CA THR A 300 -15.39 18.11 -4.08
C THR A 300 -16.65 18.71 -4.67
N MET A 301 -17.65 17.88 -4.96
CA MET A 301 -18.94 18.33 -5.52
C MET A 301 -20.10 17.73 -4.72
N VAL A 302 -21.18 18.50 -4.60
CA VAL A 302 -22.44 18.00 -4.06
C VAL A 302 -23.57 18.36 -5.01
N MET A 303 -24.31 17.35 -5.46
CA MET A 303 -25.46 17.49 -6.35
C MET A 303 -26.72 17.03 -5.62
N GLY A 304 -27.81 17.79 -5.72
CA GLY A 304 -29.10 17.45 -5.09
C GLY A 304 -29.07 17.42 -3.55
N GLY A 305 -27.97 17.86 -2.93
CA GLY A 305 -27.75 17.81 -1.49
C GLY A 305 -27.34 16.43 -0.95
N ASP A 306 -27.52 15.34 -1.70
CA ASP A 306 -27.28 13.97 -1.23
C ASP A 306 -26.32 13.16 -2.12
N MET A 307 -25.94 13.66 -3.29
CA MET A 307 -24.94 13.03 -4.16
C MET A 307 -23.59 13.75 -4.02
N VAL A 308 -22.66 13.12 -3.30
CA VAL A 308 -21.35 13.67 -2.96
C VAL A 308 -20.28 13.02 -3.83
N LYS A 309 -19.42 13.84 -4.44
CA LYS A 309 -18.20 13.44 -5.13
C LYS A 309 -17.00 13.94 -4.32
N VAL A 310 -16.07 13.05 -3.99
CA VAL A 310 -14.78 13.39 -3.39
C VAL A 310 -13.66 12.77 -4.21
N VAL A 311 -12.62 13.55 -4.46
CA VAL A 311 -11.43 13.13 -5.19
C VAL A 311 -10.24 13.15 -4.24
N ALA A 312 -9.41 12.10 -4.29
CA ALA A 312 -8.21 12.00 -3.47
C ALA A 312 -7.03 11.41 -4.25
N TRP A 313 -5.89 12.11 -4.20
CA TRP A 313 -4.61 11.65 -4.72
C TRP A 313 -3.94 10.67 -3.77
N TYR A 314 -3.01 9.88 -4.30
CA TYR A 314 -2.10 9.04 -3.53
C TYR A 314 -0.89 8.64 -4.36
N ASP A 315 0.31 8.70 -3.78
CA ASP A 315 1.44 7.97 -4.33
C ASP A 315 1.22 6.47 -4.08
N ASN A 316 0.85 5.76 -5.16
CA ASN A 316 0.52 4.35 -5.10
C ASN A 316 1.71 3.44 -4.76
N GLU A 317 2.94 3.96 -4.74
CA GLU A 317 4.13 3.23 -4.33
C GLU A 317 4.63 3.70 -2.95
N TRP A 318 4.78 5.02 -2.75
CA TRP A 318 5.40 5.59 -1.54
C TRP A 318 4.48 5.59 -0.33
N GLY A 319 3.32 6.29 -0.40
CA GLY A 319 2.37 6.35 0.71
C GLY A 319 1.89 4.96 1.14
N TYR A 320 1.73 4.04 0.18
CA TYR A 320 1.45 2.63 0.50
C TYR A 320 2.60 1.94 1.25
N SER A 321 3.85 2.13 0.82
CA SER A 321 5.01 1.52 1.48
C SER A 321 5.22 2.08 2.89
N GLN A 322 4.91 3.36 3.11
CA GLN A 322 4.86 3.94 4.45
C GLN A 322 3.84 3.21 5.33
N ARG A 323 2.65 2.87 4.81
CA ARG A 323 1.65 2.07 5.55
C ARG A 323 2.11 0.64 5.83
N VAL A 324 2.91 0.03 4.95
CA VAL A 324 3.49 -1.29 5.21
C VAL A 324 4.48 -1.20 6.39
N VAL A 325 5.32 -0.16 6.43
CA VAL A 325 6.22 0.09 7.57
C VAL A 325 5.42 0.36 8.85
N ASP A 326 4.41 1.22 8.80
CA ASP A 326 3.59 1.55 9.98
C ASP A 326 2.87 0.33 10.55
N LEU A 327 2.32 -0.55 9.69
CA LEU A 327 1.69 -1.80 10.13
C LEU A 327 2.72 -2.80 10.67
N ALA A 328 3.91 -2.91 10.07
CA ALA A 328 4.99 -3.72 10.62
C ALA A 328 5.47 -3.19 11.99
N GLU A 329 5.51 -1.87 12.19
CA GLU A 329 5.83 -1.26 13.48
C GLU A 329 4.73 -1.52 14.53
N LEU A 330 3.45 -1.45 14.14
CA LEU A 330 2.34 -1.86 15.03
C LEU A 330 2.48 -3.33 15.45
N VAL A 331 2.80 -4.21 14.50
CA VAL A 331 3.09 -5.62 14.78
C VAL A 331 4.25 -5.77 15.77
N ALA A 332 5.33 -5.01 15.58
CA ALA A 332 6.49 -5.00 16.48
C ALA A 332 6.17 -4.47 17.88
N GLN A 333 5.30 -3.46 18.01
CA GLN A 333 4.86 -2.92 19.31
C GLN A 333 4.04 -3.93 20.10
N LYS A 334 3.29 -4.81 19.41
CA LYS A 334 2.52 -5.90 20.01
C LYS A 334 3.31 -7.20 20.14
N TRP A 335 4.59 -7.19 19.75
CA TRP A 335 5.47 -8.34 19.87
C TRP A 335 5.86 -8.50 21.34
N SER A 336 5.33 -9.53 21.99
CA SER A 336 5.71 -9.90 23.36
C SER A 336 7.21 -10.18 23.40
N ASN A 337 7.92 -9.61 24.40
CA ASN A 337 9.32 -9.97 24.68
C ASN A 337 9.45 -11.46 25.02
#